data_AF-A0A5U6UJ15-F1
#
_entry.id   AF-A0A5U6UJ15-F1
#
_cell.length_a   1.000
_cell.length_b   1.000
_cell.length_c   1.000
_cell.angle_alpha   90.00
_cell.angle_beta   90.00
_cell.angle_gamma   90.00
#
_symmetry.space_group_name_H-M   'P 1'
#
loop_
_entity.id
_entity.type
_entity.pdbx_description
1 polymer ?
#
loop_
_entity_poly.entity_id
_entity_poly.type
_entity_poly.pdbx_seq_one_letter_code
_entity_poly.pdbx_strand_id
1 'polypeptide(L)' 'MADSMDIVQQRVEEERQRHIHTARNKTPGVSRVLCIDCDAPIPPARRRAIPGVQCCVTCQEILELKSKHYNGGAL' A
#
# COMPACT_ATOMS: atom_id res chain seq x y z
N MET A 1 -9.16 -4.80 -38.53
CA MET A 1 -7.93 -5.43 -38.04
C MET A 1 -7.37 -4.48 -37.01
N ALA A 2 -7.08 -4.96 -35.80
CA ALA A 2 -6.36 -4.13 -34.83
C ALA A 2 -4.95 -3.87 -35.40
N ASP A 3 -4.52 -2.62 -35.41
CA ASP A 3 -3.17 -2.27 -35.84
C ASP A 3 -2.18 -2.40 -34.69
N SER A 4 -0.91 -2.07 -34.95
CA SER A 4 0.14 -2.11 -33.93
C SER A 4 -0.13 -1.17 -32.76
N MET A 5 -0.80 -0.04 -33.00
CA MET A 5 -1.11 0.95 -31.97
C MET A 5 -2.21 0.43 -31.04
N ASP A 6 -3.26 -0.20 -31.61
CA ASP A 6 -4.33 -0.84 -30.85
C ASP A 6 -3.78 -1.89 -29.86
N ILE A 7 -2.80 -2.70 -30.29
CA ILE A 7 -2.17 -3.74 -29.45
C ILE A 7 -1.35 -3.12 -28.31
N VAL A 8 -0.64 -2.03 -28.57
CA VAL A 8 0.14 -1.32 -27.54
C VAL A 8 -0.80 -0.71 -26.49
N GLN A 9 -1.89 -0.08 -26.92
CA GLN A 9 -2.88 0.49 -26.01
C GLN A 9 -3.51 -0.57 -25.12
N GLN A 10 -3.85 -1.73 -25.69
CA GLN A 10 -4.40 -2.83 -24.91
C GLN A 10 -3.43 -3.29 -23.80
N ARG A 11 -2.14 -3.45 -24.12
CA ARG A 11 -1.13 -3.86 -23.13
C ARG A 11 -0.96 -2.84 -22.00
N VAL A 12 -0.95 -1.55 -22.34
CA VAL A 12 -0.86 -0.46 -21.35
C VAL A 12 -2.07 -0.50 -20.41
N GLU A 13 -3.26 -0.72 -20.96
CA GLU A 13 -4.47 -0.81 -20.14
C GLU A 13 -4.45 -2.05 -19.24
N GLU A 14 -4.00 -3.20 -19.74
CA GLU A 14 -3.82 -4.42 -18.93
C GLU A 14 -2.82 -4.21 -17.79
N GLU A 15 -1.69 -3.56 -18.05
CA GLU A 15 -0.71 -3.18 -17.02
C GLU A 15 -1.32 -2.25 -15.97
N ARG A 16 -1.99 -1.19 -16.42
CA ARG A 16 -2.67 -0.24 -15.54
C ARG A 16 -3.70 -0.95 -14.66
N GLN A 17 -4.53 -1.83 -15.22
CA GLN A 17 -5.53 -2.58 -14.46
C GLN A 17 -4.88 -3.51 -13.42
N ARG A 18 -3.76 -4.17 -13.76
CA ARG A 18 -2.98 -4.96 -12.80
C ARG A 18 -2.49 -4.10 -11.63
N HIS A 19 -1.91 -2.94 -11.90
CA HIS A 19 -1.46 -2.03 -10.84
C HIS A 19 -2.60 -1.54 -9.94
N ILE A 20 -3.75 -1.21 -10.52
CA ILE A 20 -4.96 -0.81 -9.77
C ILE A 20 -5.43 -1.96 -8.88
N HIS A 21 -5.48 -3.18 -9.41
CA HIS A 21 -5.92 -4.36 -8.66
C HIS A 21 -5.00 -4.64 -7.48
N THR A 22 -3.69 -4.64 -7.69
CA THR A 22 -2.69 -4.82 -6.62
C THR A 22 -2.79 -3.73 -5.55
N ALA A 23 -2.98 -2.47 -5.93
CA ALA A 23 -3.12 -1.37 -4.99
C ALA A 23 -4.40 -1.46 -4.13
N ARG A 24 -5.50 -1.99 -4.72
CA ARG A 24 -6.80 -2.16 -4.05
C ARG A 24 -6.88 -3.43 -3.20
N ASN A 25 -6.17 -4.50 -3.56
CA ASN A 25 -6.16 -5.78 -2.85
C ASN A 25 -5.32 -5.74 -1.57
N LYS A 26 -5.52 -4.72 -0.72
CA LYS A 26 -5.01 -4.74 0.64
C LYS A 26 -6.04 -5.46 1.50
N THR A 27 -5.73 -6.70 1.88
CA THR A 27 -6.61 -7.53 2.70
C THR A 27 -6.90 -6.81 4.03
N PRO A 28 -8.17 -6.53 4.37
CA PRO A 28 -8.49 -5.92 5.65
C PRO A 28 -8.19 -6.91 6.78
N GLY A 29 -7.27 -6.53 7.68
CA GLY A 29 -6.90 -7.32 8.85
C GLY A 29 -7.54 -6.81 10.14
N VAL A 30 -7.34 -7.54 11.24
CA VAL A 30 -7.68 -7.05 12.58
C VAL A 30 -6.69 -5.94 12.95
N SER A 31 -7.21 -4.77 13.32
CA SER A 31 -6.37 -3.65 13.76
C SER A 31 -5.84 -3.88 15.18
N ARG A 32 -4.55 -3.63 15.41
CA ARG A 32 -3.95 -3.69 16.74
C ARG A 32 -4.30 -2.45 17.56
N VAL A 33 -4.36 -2.63 18.88
CA VAL A 33 -4.56 -1.53 19.85
C VAL A 33 -3.23 -0.86 20.19
N LEU A 34 -2.13 -1.61 20.18
CA LEU A 34 -0.78 -1.14 20.48
C LEU A 34 0.12 -1.31 19.25
N CYS A 35 1.02 -0.36 19.04
CA CYS A 35 2.04 -0.41 17.99
C CYS A 35 2.99 -1.58 18.23
N ILE A 36 3.34 -2.32 17.18
CA ILE A 36 4.31 -3.43 17.29
C ILE A 36 5.76 -2.97 17.52
N ASP A 37 6.13 -1.75 17.10
CA ASP A 37 7.52 -1.29 17.16
C ASP A 37 7.85 -0.51 18.44
N CYS A 38 6.86 0.19 18.99
CA CYS A 38 7.07 1.13 20.11
C CYS A 38 6.04 0.99 21.23
N ASP A 39 5.15 0.02 21.15
CA ASP A 39 4.07 -0.26 22.12
C ASP A 39 3.13 0.93 22.44
N ALA A 40 3.23 2.02 21.67
CA ALA A 40 2.36 3.17 21.84
C ALA A 40 0.91 2.85 21.44
N PRO A 41 -0.10 3.43 22.12
CA PRO A 41 -1.50 3.21 21.79
C PRO A 41 -1.85 3.76 20.40
N ILE A 42 -2.51 2.95 19.57
CA ILE A 42 -2.96 3.34 18.24
C ILE A 42 -4.32 4.05 18.35
N PRO A 43 -4.42 5.33 17.90
CA PRO A 43 -5.65 6.10 18.04
C PRO A 43 -6.82 5.44 17.28
N PRO A 44 -8.04 5.49 17.84
CA PRO A 44 -9.21 4.83 17.25
C PRO A 44 -9.55 5.37 15.86
N ALA A 45 -9.29 6.64 15.59
CA ALA A 45 -9.45 7.25 14.27
C ALA A 45 -8.67 6.49 13.18
N ARG A 46 -7.45 6.05 13.50
CA ARG A 46 -6.57 5.34 12.55
C ARG A 46 -6.98 3.89 12.35
N ARG A 47 -7.46 3.23 13.40
CA ARG A 47 -8.04 1.87 13.32
C ARG A 47 -9.30 1.81 12.46
N ARG A 48 -10.11 2.88 12.48
CA ARG A 48 -11.30 3.01 11.61
C ARG A 48 -10.92 3.33 10.16
N ALA A 49 -9.94 4.20 9.96
CA ALA A 49 -9.52 4.60 8.61
C ALA A 49 -8.78 3.47 7.86
N ILE A 50 -7.97 2.67 8.57
CA ILE A 50 -7.15 1.61 7.99
C ILE A 50 -7.44 0.29 8.72
N PRO A 51 -8.35 -0.54 8.18
CA PRO A 51 -8.55 -1.91 8.65
C PRO A 51 -7.24 -2.70 8.57
N GLY A 52 -6.77 -3.22 9.70
CA GLY A 52 -5.52 -3.98 9.78
C GLY A 52 -4.27 -3.16 10.14
N VAL A 53 -4.41 -1.94 10.67
CA VAL A 53 -3.27 -1.15 11.15
C VAL A 53 -2.48 -1.89 12.26
N GLN A 54 -1.15 -1.94 12.11
CA GLN A 54 -0.23 -2.63 13.04
C GLN A 54 0.74 -1.70 13.77
N CYS A 55 1.20 -0.62 13.12
CA CYS A 55 2.13 0.35 13.70
C CYS A 55 1.39 1.65 14.07
N CYS A 56 1.97 2.54 14.88
CA CYS A 56 1.48 3.90 15.10
C CYS A 56 1.81 4.83 13.92
N VAL A 57 1.35 6.09 13.97
CA VAL A 57 1.55 7.05 12.86
C VAL A 57 3.02 7.39 12.65
N THR A 58 3.75 7.63 13.73
CA THR A 58 5.17 7.98 13.69
C THR A 58 6.03 6.84 13.17
N CYS A 59 5.81 5.61 13.65
CA CYS A 59 6.52 4.43 13.15
C CYS A 59 6.21 4.19 11.66
N GLN A 60 4.97 4.39 11.23
CA GLN A 60 4.59 4.26 9.82
C GLN A 60 5.30 5.30 8.94
N GLU A 61 5.36 6.56 9.37
CA GLU A 61 6.09 7.61 8.64
C GLU A 61 7.58 7.26 8.49
N ILE A 62 8.21 6.75 9.55
CA ILE A 62 9.60 6.31 9.51
C ILE A 62 9.77 5.14 8.52
N LEU A 63 8.87 4.16 8.54
CA LEU A 63 8.90 3.03 7.61
C LEU A 63 8.75 3.49 6.15
N GLU A 64 7.85 4.44 5.88
CA GLU A 64 7.65 5.01 4.55
C GLU A 64 8.85 5.84 4.08
N LEU A 65 9.43 6.66 4.96
CA LEU A 65 10.67 7.38 4.67
C LEU A 65 11.80 6.41 4.38
N LYS A 66 11.93 5.34 5.18
CA LYS A 66 12.93 4.31 4.94
C LYS A 66 12.70 3.60 3.61
N SER A 67 11.46 3.27 3.27
CA SER A 67 11.15 2.65 1.99
C SER A 67 11.40 3.58 0.80
N LYS A 68 11.17 4.89 0.95
CA LYS A 68 11.43 5.87 -0.12
C LYS A 68 12.92 6.10 -0.35
N HIS A 69 13.72 6.12 0.73
CA HIS A 69 15.14 6.49 0.66
C HIS A 69 16.10 5.30 0.59
N TYR A 70 15.83 4.20 1.30
CA TYR A 70 16.74 3.05 1.37
C TYR A 70 16.31 1.88 0.47
N ASN A 71 15.02 1.71 0.18
CA ASN A 71 14.54 0.66 -0.74
C ASN A 71 14.41 1.19 -2.18
N GLY A 72 15.45 1.86 -2.70
CA GLY A 72 15.50 2.41 -4.05
C GLY A 72 15.41 1.40 -5.21
N GLY A 73 14.64 0.32 -5.06
CA GLY A 73 14.42 -0.71 -6.08
C GLY A 73 13.85 -2.03 -5.55
N ALA A 74 12.81 -2.00 -4.71
CA ALA A 74 12.09 -3.23 -4.32
C ALA A 74 10.60 -3.13 -4.61
N LEU A 75 10.26 -3.14 -5.90
CA LEU A 75 8.98 -3.55 -6.47
C LEU A 75 9.26 -4.15 -7.85
#